data_AF-A0A2M7UR15-F1
#
_entry.id   AF-A0A2M7UR15-F1
#
_cell.length_a   1.000
_cell.length_b   1.000
_cell.length_c   1.000
_cell.angle_alpha   90.00
_cell.angle_beta   90.00
_cell.angle_gamma   90.00
#
_symmetry.space_group_name_H-M   'P 1'
#
loop_
_entity.id
_entity.type
_entity.pdbx_description
1 polymer ?
#
loop_
_entity_poly.entity_id
_entity_poly.type
_entity_poly.pdbx_seq_one_letter_code
_entity_poly.pdbx_strand_id
1 'polypeptide(L)'
;MDKTLNLKLGEFKKALDTLKEAIDMFDQENILVRDATIKRFEYSFELCWKTSKVFLREEKGDLTISPKDCFKTLSKYSLSSEEVEELLTMVDDRNETTHAYGEKFIRELYPKIKNYFKLMLKVYQLIQK
;
A
#
# COMPACT_ATOMS: atom_id res chain seq x y z
N MET A 1 10.11 -13.18 15.00
CA MET A 1 10.11 -12.36 13.79
C MET A 1 11.55 -12.10 13.34
N ASP A 2 11.87 -12.52 12.12
CA ASP A 2 13.20 -12.40 11.49
C ASP A 2 13.75 -10.95 11.49
N LYS A 3 15.07 -10.79 11.55
CA LYS A 3 15.74 -9.46 11.56
C LYS A 3 15.41 -8.65 10.31
N THR A 4 15.31 -9.30 9.15
CA THR A 4 14.95 -8.67 7.87
C THR A 4 13.51 -8.18 7.88
N LEU A 5 12.60 -8.99 8.41
CA LEU A 5 11.18 -8.63 8.51
C LEU A 5 10.97 -7.43 9.44
N ASN A 6 11.65 -7.37 10.59
CA ASN A 6 11.61 -6.22 11.49
C ASN A 6 12.07 -4.92 10.81
N LEU A 7 13.17 -4.96 10.03
CA LEU A 7 13.66 -3.80 9.28
C LEU A 7 12.63 -3.34 8.24
N LYS A 8 12.06 -4.28 7.47
CA LYS A 8 11.05 -4.00 6.44
C LYS A 8 9.77 -3.41 7.05
N LEU A 9 9.32 -3.93 8.18
CA LEU A 9 8.20 -3.37 8.94
C LEU A 9 8.47 -1.94 9.41
N GLY A 10 9.69 -1.64 9.86
CA GLY A 10 10.08 -0.29 10.25
C GLY A 10 10.06 0.69 9.07
N GLU A 11 10.56 0.28 7.90
CA GLU A 11 10.48 1.07 6.66
C GLU A 11 9.03 1.28 6.23
N PHE A 12 8.22 0.23 6.25
CA PHE A 12 6.81 0.29 5.88
C PHE A 12 6.01 1.21 6.80
N LYS A 13 6.26 1.17 8.11
CA LYS A 13 5.60 2.08 9.06
C LYS A 13 5.93 3.54 8.78
N LYS A 14 7.20 3.87 8.52
CA LYS A 14 7.61 5.24 8.16
C LYS A 14 6.92 5.70 6.87
N ALA A 15 6.78 4.81 5.89
CA ALA A 15 6.08 5.14 4.66
C ALA A 15 4.59 5.41 4.89
N LEU A 16 3.92 4.59 5.69
CA LEU A 16 2.52 4.84 6.10
C LEU A 16 2.35 6.20 6.78
N ASP A 17 3.27 6.58 7.67
CA ASP A 17 3.22 7.86 8.38
C ASP A 17 3.32 9.04 7.41
N THR A 18 4.28 8.99 6.49
CA THR A 18 4.41 10.03 5.46
C THR A 18 3.21 10.07 4.50
N LEU A 19 2.64 8.93 4.13
CA LEU A 19 1.43 8.92 3.30
C LEU A 19 0.25 9.54 4.05
N LYS A 20 0.10 9.25 5.35
CA LYS A 20 -0.93 9.85 6.21
C LYS A 20 -0.81 11.38 6.24
N GLU A 21 0.40 11.90 6.46
CA GLU A 21 0.65 13.35 6.40
C GLU A 21 0.20 13.97 5.08
N ALA A 22 0.54 13.36 3.93
CA ALA A 22 0.17 13.92 2.63
C ALA A 22 -1.34 13.84 2.35
N ILE A 23 -2.01 12.80 2.84
CA ILE A 23 -3.47 12.70 2.80
C ILE A 23 -4.10 13.83 3.61
N ASP A 24 -3.56 14.11 4.80
CA ASP A 24 -4.10 15.12 5.73
C ASP A 24 -3.81 16.56 5.29
N MET A 25 -2.69 16.77 4.61
CA MET A 25 -2.31 18.07 4.04
C MET A 25 -2.92 18.32 2.66
N PHE A 26 -3.72 17.40 2.12
CA PHE A 26 -4.17 17.47 0.74
C PHE A 26 -4.97 18.73 0.44
N ASP A 27 -4.52 19.42 -0.60
CA ASP A 27 -5.20 20.54 -1.23
C ASP A 27 -5.20 20.30 -2.74
N GLN A 28 -6.38 20.31 -3.35
CA GLN A 28 -6.56 20.02 -4.78
C GLN A 28 -5.91 21.06 -5.69
N GLU A 29 -5.77 22.31 -5.21
CA GLU A 29 -5.15 23.41 -5.94
C GLU A 29 -3.62 23.38 -5.83
N ASN A 30 -3.08 22.64 -4.86
CA ASN A 30 -1.66 22.56 -4.60
C ASN A 30 -1.00 21.38 -5.33
N ILE A 31 -0.42 21.66 -6.50
CA ILE A 31 0.26 20.67 -7.36
C ILE A 31 1.37 19.93 -6.60
N LEU A 32 2.14 20.62 -5.76
CA LEU A 32 3.24 19.98 -5.02
C LEU A 32 2.74 18.95 -4.01
N VAL A 33 1.64 19.25 -3.32
CA VAL A 33 1.01 18.32 -2.37
C VAL A 33 0.43 17.12 -3.10
N ARG A 34 -0.17 17.33 -4.29
CA ARG A 34 -0.67 16.25 -5.13
C ARG A 34 0.44 15.30 -5.59
N ASP A 35 1.52 15.84 -6.13
CA ASP A 35 2.66 15.05 -6.62
C ASP A 35 3.33 14.30 -5.46
N ALA A 36 3.47 14.95 -4.30
CA ALA A 36 3.94 14.30 -3.09
C ALA A 36 3.01 13.16 -2.65
N THR A 37 1.69 13.33 -2.75
CA THR A 37 0.71 12.29 -2.40
C THR A 37 0.83 11.07 -3.30
N ILE A 38 0.94 11.27 -4.63
CA ILE A 38 1.19 10.19 -5.59
C ILE A 38 2.47 9.45 -5.21
N LYS A 39 3.55 10.19 -5.01
CA LYS A 39 4.85 9.56 -4.73
C LYS A 39 4.83 8.77 -3.43
N ARG A 40 4.22 9.34 -2.38
CA ARG A 40 4.04 8.70 -1.07
C ARG A 40 3.17 7.46 -1.15
N PHE A 41 2.14 7.46 -1.99
CA PHE A 41 1.33 6.27 -2.27
C PHE A 41 2.17 5.19 -2.96
N GLU A 42 2.89 5.51 -4.04
CA GLU A 42 3.68 4.55 -4.81
C GLU A 42 4.71 3.80 -3.95
N TYR A 43 5.50 4.51 -3.14
CA TYR A 43 6.51 3.85 -2.32
C TYR A 43 5.90 3.15 -1.10
N SER A 44 4.76 3.62 -0.57
CA SER A 44 4.06 2.93 0.51
C SER A 44 3.48 1.61 0.03
N PHE A 45 2.89 1.60 -1.17
CA PHE A 45 2.48 0.38 -1.85
C PHE A 45 3.67 -0.57 -2.03
N GLU A 46 4.80 -0.06 -2.52
CA GLU A 46 6.01 -0.86 -2.78
C GLU A 46 6.52 -1.55 -1.51
N LEU A 47 6.55 -0.82 -0.40
CA LEU A 47 6.95 -1.36 0.90
C LEU A 47 5.89 -2.32 1.46
N CYS A 48 4.60 -2.06 1.25
CA CYS A 48 3.51 -2.94 1.67
C CYS A 48 3.68 -4.34 1.08
N TRP A 49 3.76 -4.46 -0.26
CA TRP A 49 3.83 -5.78 -0.89
C TRP A 49 5.19 -6.46 -0.68
N LYS A 50 6.30 -5.72 -0.64
CA LYS A 50 7.62 -6.30 -0.34
C LYS A 50 7.72 -6.81 1.09
N THR A 51 7.16 -6.09 2.06
CA THR A 51 7.11 -6.54 3.45
C THR A 51 6.20 -7.76 3.58
N SER A 52 5.04 -7.75 2.93
CA SER A 52 4.12 -8.89 2.85
C SER A 52 4.80 -10.13 2.28
N LYS A 53 5.57 -9.97 1.19
CA LYS A 53 6.34 -11.07 0.58
C LYS A 53 7.36 -11.67 1.55
N VAL A 54 8.10 -10.84 2.29
CA VAL A 54 9.04 -11.32 3.30
C VAL A 54 8.30 -12.06 4.41
N PHE A 55 7.20 -11.51 4.93
CA PHE A 55 6.37 -12.18 5.93
C PHE A 55 5.87 -13.56 5.46
N LEU A 56 5.27 -13.61 4.27
CA LEU A 56 4.77 -14.86 3.70
C LEU A 56 5.88 -15.90 3.52
N ARG A 57 7.08 -15.47 3.10
CA ARG A 57 8.22 -16.36 2.96
C ARG A 57 8.71 -16.89 4.31
N GLU A 58 8.99 -16.01 5.26
CA GLU A 58 9.64 -16.38 6.52
C GLU A 58 8.69 -17.11 7.49
N GLU A 59 7.45 -16.64 7.60
CA GLU A 59 6.51 -17.12 8.62
C GLU A 59 5.53 -18.18 8.09
N LYS A 60 5.31 -18.25 6.77
CA LYS A 60 4.35 -19.17 6.12
C LYS A 60 4.97 -20.12 5.09
N GLY A 61 6.23 -19.91 4.69
CA GLY A 61 6.88 -20.70 3.64
C GLY A 61 6.33 -20.46 2.22
N ASP A 62 5.53 -19.41 2.01
CA ASP A 62 4.90 -19.08 0.75
C ASP A 62 5.84 -18.25 -0.15
N LEU A 63 6.13 -18.73 -1.37
CA LEU A 63 7.07 -18.12 -2.32
C LEU A 63 6.39 -17.23 -3.35
N THR A 64 5.64 -16.24 -2.89
CA THR A 64 4.91 -15.31 -3.76
C THR A 64 5.86 -14.45 -4.62
N ILE A 65 5.47 -14.21 -5.89
CA ILE A 65 6.37 -13.55 -6.87
C ILE A 65 5.91 -12.16 -7.32
N SER A 66 4.64 -11.81 -7.11
CA SER A 66 4.07 -10.53 -7.56
C SER A 66 3.18 -9.89 -6.49
N PRO A 67 2.88 -8.57 -6.56
CA PRO A 67 1.95 -7.93 -5.62
C PRO A 67 0.57 -8.58 -5.59
N LYS A 68 -0.02 -8.90 -6.75
CA LYS A 68 -1.33 -9.57 -6.83
C LYS A 68 -1.31 -10.94 -6.14
N ASP A 69 -0.25 -11.70 -6.36
CA ASP A 69 -0.05 -13.01 -5.74
C ASP A 69 0.15 -12.91 -4.21
N CYS A 70 0.93 -11.91 -3.76
CA CYS A 70 1.10 -11.60 -2.34
C CYS A 70 -0.25 -11.30 -1.66
N PHE A 71 -1.04 -10.38 -2.22
CA PHE A 71 -2.31 -9.97 -1.61
C PHE A 71 -3.37 -11.07 -1.67
N LYS A 72 -3.41 -11.86 -2.75
CA LYS A 72 -4.24 -13.09 -2.80
C LYS A 72 -3.84 -14.08 -1.73
N THR A 73 -2.56 -14.28 -1.49
CA THR A 73 -2.09 -15.21 -0.45
C THR A 73 -2.38 -14.68 0.95
N LEU A 74 -2.28 -13.36 1.16
CA LEU A 74 -2.64 -12.71 2.41
C LEU A 74 -4.13 -12.84 2.78
N SER A 75 -5.03 -13.06 1.81
CA SER A 75 -6.47 -13.30 2.06
C SER A 75 -6.74 -14.42 3.07
N LYS A 76 -5.82 -15.40 3.17
CA LYS A 76 -5.93 -16.53 4.09
C LYS A 76 -5.77 -16.14 5.57
N TYR A 77 -5.36 -14.90 5.88
CA TYR A 77 -4.84 -14.52 7.19
C TYR A 77 -5.59 -13.34 7.86
N SER A 78 -6.92 -13.24 7.68
CA SER A 78 -7.83 -12.26 8.31
C SER A 78 -8.13 -10.99 7.50
N LEU A 79 -8.10 -11.10 6.16
CA LEU A 79 -8.69 -10.09 5.27
C LEU A 79 -10.03 -10.60 4.74
N SER A 80 -11.00 -9.72 4.57
CA SER A 80 -12.27 -10.06 3.92
C SER A 80 -12.09 -10.20 2.41
N SER A 81 -13.05 -10.83 1.73
CA SER A 81 -13.04 -10.93 0.28
C SER A 81 -13.05 -9.55 -0.39
N GLU A 82 -13.83 -8.60 0.15
CA GLU A 82 -13.88 -7.23 -0.35
C GLU A 82 -12.52 -6.51 -0.19
N GLU A 83 -11.86 -6.66 0.94
CA GLU A 83 -10.55 -6.04 1.18
C GLU A 83 -9.47 -6.59 0.24
N VAL A 84 -9.55 -7.88 -0.08
CA VAL A 84 -8.63 -8.51 -1.04
C VAL A 84 -8.90 -7.99 -2.44
N GLU A 85 -10.17 -7.84 -2.83
CA GLU A 85 -10.53 -7.22 -4.10
C GLU A 85 -10.01 -5.78 -4.19
N GLU A 86 -10.21 -4.96 -3.16
CA GLU A 86 -9.68 -3.60 -3.12
C GLU A 86 -8.13 -3.56 -3.16
N LEU A 87 -7.44 -4.50 -2.51
CA LEU A 87 -5.98 -4.62 -2.62
C LEU A 87 -5.55 -4.96 -4.06
N LEU A 88 -6.33 -5.78 -4.78
CA LEU A 88 -6.05 -6.08 -6.19
C LEU A 88 -6.29 -4.86 -7.08
N THR A 89 -7.37 -4.11 -6.85
CA THR A 89 -7.62 -2.83 -7.52
C THR A 89 -6.50 -1.83 -7.22
N MET A 90 -6.00 -1.77 -5.99
CA MET A 90 -4.86 -0.92 -5.61
C MET A 90 -3.61 -1.24 -6.44
N VAL A 91 -3.35 -2.51 -6.77
CA VAL A 91 -2.23 -2.88 -7.66
C VAL A 91 -2.39 -2.26 -9.04
N ASP A 92 -3.61 -2.33 -9.59
CA ASP A 92 -3.90 -1.79 -10.91
C ASP A 92 -3.84 -0.26 -10.91
N ASP A 93 -4.46 0.39 -9.94
CA ASP A 93 -4.40 1.85 -9.77
C ASP A 93 -2.98 2.36 -9.54
N ARG A 94 -2.14 1.61 -8.83
CA ARG A 94 -0.71 1.95 -8.68
C ARG A 94 0.01 1.90 -10.02
N ASN A 95 -0.29 0.94 -10.90
CA ASN A 95 0.34 0.90 -12.22
C ASN A 95 -0.09 2.07 -13.11
N GLU A 96 -1.29 2.61 -12.87
CA GLU A 96 -1.83 3.76 -13.58
C GLU A 96 -1.37 5.12 -13.04
N THR A 97 -0.61 5.18 -11.93
CA THR A 97 -0.14 6.46 -11.35
C THR A 97 0.73 7.26 -12.32
N THR A 98 1.48 6.57 -13.19
CA THR A 98 2.30 7.20 -14.24
C THR A 98 1.48 7.94 -15.29
N HIS A 99 0.17 7.66 -15.36
CA HIS A 99 -0.79 8.30 -16.25
C HIS A 99 -1.74 9.26 -15.49
N ALA A 100 -1.59 9.39 -14.17
CA ALA A 100 -2.47 10.17 -13.32
C ALA A 100 -2.02 11.65 -13.23
N TYR A 101 -2.14 12.38 -14.34
CA TYR A 101 -1.93 13.83 -14.39
C TYR A 101 -3.25 14.62 -14.29
N GLY A 102 -3.21 15.84 -13.77
CA GLY A 102 -4.33 16.80 -13.86
C GLY A 102 -5.60 16.36 -13.10
N GLU A 103 -6.78 16.57 -13.68
CA GLU A 103 -8.06 16.30 -13.01
C GLU A 103 -8.33 14.80 -12.75
N LYS A 104 -7.82 13.90 -13.61
CA LYS A 104 -8.04 12.45 -13.50
C LYS A 104 -7.52 11.93 -12.15
N PHE A 105 -6.35 12.39 -11.73
CA PHE A 105 -5.79 12.06 -10.41
C PHE A 105 -6.72 12.48 -9.27
N ILE A 106 -7.21 13.72 -9.28
CA ILE A 106 -8.03 14.28 -8.20
C ILE A 106 -9.37 13.56 -8.11
N ARG A 107 -10.02 13.31 -9.25
CA ARG A 107 -11.39 12.74 -9.26
C ARG A 107 -11.40 11.23 -9.04
N GLU A 108 -10.42 10.50 -9.58
CA GLU A 108 -10.48 9.03 -9.61
C GLU A 108 -9.54 8.37 -8.60
N LEU A 109 -8.31 8.86 -8.44
CA LEU A 109 -7.28 8.17 -7.67
C LEU A 109 -7.18 8.67 -6.23
N TYR A 110 -7.19 9.99 -6.00
CA TYR A 110 -7.04 10.54 -4.66
C TYR A 110 -8.10 10.04 -3.64
N PRO A 111 -9.40 9.95 -3.97
CA PRO A 111 -10.39 9.39 -3.05
C PRO A 111 -10.09 7.95 -2.65
N LYS A 112 -9.55 7.16 -3.59
CA LYS A 112 -9.17 5.76 -3.35
C LYS A 112 -7.91 5.64 -2.50
N ILE A 113 -6.93 6.55 -2.63
CA ILE A 113 -5.71 6.55 -1.82
C ILE A 113 -6.03 6.57 -0.31
N LYS A 114 -7.09 7.25 0.12
CA LYS A 114 -7.55 7.24 1.52
C LYS A 114 -7.98 5.84 1.99
N ASN A 115 -8.65 5.08 1.13
CA ASN A 115 -9.04 3.70 1.42
C ASN A 115 -7.83 2.77 1.36
N TYR A 116 -6.96 2.94 0.37
CA TYR A 116 -5.70 2.20 0.24
C TYR A 116 -4.78 2.39 1.45
N PHE A 117 -4.72 3.59 2.02
CA PHE A 117 -4.01 3.82 3.28
C PHE A 117 -4.55 2.93 4.41
N LYS A 118 -5.89 2.84 4.57
CA LYS A 118 -6.51 1.99 5.59
C LYS A 118 -6.20 0.51 5.36
N LEU A 119 -6.25 0.04 4.12
CA LEU A 119 -5.90 -1.34 3.76
C LEU A 119 -4.43 -1.63 4.07
N MET A 120 -3.51 -0.76 3.65
CA MET A 120 -2.09 -0.92 3.94
C MET A 120 -1.81 -0.90 5.46
N LEU A 121 -2.54 -0.07 6.22
CA LEU A 121 -2.46 -0.09 7.69
C LEU A 121 -2.96 -1.42 8.27
N LYS A 122 -4.03 -2.00 7.72
CA LYS A 122 -4.52 -3.32 8.13
C LYS A 122 -3.51 -4.43 7.81
N VAL A 123 -2.88 -4.38 6.63
CA VAL A 123 -1.79 -5.30 6.25
C VAL A 123 -0.60 -5.15 7.21
N TYR A 124 -0.22 -3.93 7.56
CA TYR A 124 0.82 -3.68 8.55
C TYR A 124 0.49 -4.33 9.91
N GLN A 125 -0.73 -4.12 10.40
CA GLN A 125 -1.19 -4.70 11.67
C GLN A 125 -1.29 -6.23 11.62
N LEU A 126 -1.61 -6.81 10.46
CA LEU A 126 -1.61 -8.26 10.26
C LEU A 126 -0.20 -8.83 10.40
N ILE A 127 0.80 -8.20 9.79
CA ILE A 127 2.19 -8.68 9.79
C ILE A 127 2.89 -8.42 11.13
N GLN A 128 2.48 -7.37 11.85
CA GLN A 128 3.05 -7.02 13.15
C GLN A 128 2.70 -8.02 14.28
N LYS A 129 1.61 -8.78 14.13
CA LYS A 129 1.14 -9.77 15.11
C LYS A 129 1.99 -11.03 15.09
#